data_AF-A0A942IMQ2-F1
#
_entry.id   AF-A0A942IMQ2-F1
#
_cell.length_a   1.000
_cell.length_b   1.000
_cell.length_c   1.000
_cell.angle_alpha   90.00
_cell.angle_beta   90.00
_cell.angle_gamma   90.00
#
_symmetry.space_group_name_H-M   'P 1'
#
loop_
_entity.id
_entity.type
_entity.pdbx_description
1 polymer ?
#
loop_
_entity_poly.entity_id
_entity_poly.type
_entity_poly.pdbx_seq_one_letter_code
_entity_poly.pdbx_strand_id
1 'polypeptide(L)' 'MVLFGSSLSSTQEYRDIDIAVEGIEEKDFYAFYGELLCALSKPVDIIDLSKKTRFIELVLREGIPLYA' A
#
# COMPACT_ATOMS: atom_id res chain seq x y z
N MET A 1 7.53 -2.20 -2.94
CA MET A 1 6.26 -1.50 -2.59
C MET A 1 5.32 -1.62 -3.77
N VAL A 2 4.02 -1.79 -3.55
CA VAL A 2 3.03 -2.00 -4.62
C VAL A 2 1.82 -1.11 -4.35
N LEU A 3 1.41 -0.32 -5.35
CA LEU A 3 0.13 0.39 -5.36
C LEU A 3 -0.97 -0.60 -5.76
N PHE A 4 -2.13 -0.57 -5.10
CA PHE A 4 -3.25 -1.44 -5.48
C PHE A 4 -4.59 -0.71 -5.35
N GLY A 5 -5.69 -1.46 -5.41
CA GLY A 5 -7.02 -0.96 -5.08
C GLY A 5 -7.52 0.13 -6.03
N SER A 6 -8.35 1.02 -5.49
CA SER A 6 -9.00 2.08 -6.27
C SER A 6 -8.00 3.14 -6.76
N SER A 7 -6.86 3.24 -6.06
CA SER A 7 -5.75 4.13 -6.35
C SER A 7 -5.09 3.88 -7.72
N LEU A 8 -5.35 2.73 -8.34
CA LEU A 8 -4.88 2.41 -9.69
C LEU A 8 -5.68 3.12 -10.80
N SER A 9 -6.89 3.59 -10.50
CA SER A 9 -7.75 4.24 -11.49
C SER A 9 -7.30 5.68 -11.75
N SER A 10 -6.92 5.97 -13.00
CA SER A 10 -6.56 7.33 -13.44
C SER A 10 -7.78 8.19 -13.82
N THR A 11 -8.95 7.59 -13.94
CA THR A 11 -10.19 8.25 -14.40
C THR A 11 -11.21 8.45 -13.29
N GLN A 12 -11.08 7.75 -12.17
CA GLN A 12 -11.99 7.82 -11.04
C GLN A 12 -11.32 8.49 -9.85
N GLU A 13 -12.04 9.39 -9.19
CA GLU A 13 -11.57 9.96 -7.93
C GLU A 13 -11.57 8.86 -6.85
N TYR A 14 -10.39 8.58 -6.31
CA TYR A 14 -10.20 7.64 -5.19
C TYR A 14 -10.08 8.41 -3.87
N ARG A 15 -10.56 7.77 -2.79
CA ARG A 15 -10.64 8.40 -1.46
C ARG A 15 -9.35 8.29 -0.66
N ASP A 16 -8.67 7.16 -0.77
CA ASP A 16 -7.49 6.78 0.01
C ASP A 16 -6.47 6.08 -0.88
N ILE A 17 -5.20 6.12 -0.49
CA ILE A 17 -4.07 5.55 -1.23
C ILE A 17 -3.79 4.15 -0.67
N ASP A 18 -3.99 3.13 -1.50
CA ASP A 18 -3.80 1.72 -1.14
C ASP A 18 -2.36 1.26 -1.43
N ILE A 19 -1.55 1.01 -0.40
CA ILE A 19 -0.13 0.65 -0.54
C ILE A 19 0.20 -0.67 0.18
N ALA A 20 0.84 -1.59 -0.55
CA ALA A 20 1.36 -2.82 0.00
C ALA A 20 2.88 -2.77 0.14
N VAL A 21 3.39 -3.14 1.31
CA VAL A 21 4.80 -3.05 1.68
C VAL A 21 5.33 -4.38 2.19
N GLU A 22 6.62 -4.63 1.96
CA GLU A 22 7.34 -5.77 2.49
C GLU A 22 8.67 -5.27 3.09
N GLY A 23 9.19 -5.95 4.11
CA GLY A 23 10.51 -5.67 4.66
C GLY A 23 10.57 -4.59 5.73
N ILE A 24 9.42 -4.14 6.25
CA ILE A 24 9.35 -3.25 7.41
C ILE A 24 9.30 -4.09 8.68
N GLU A 25 10.21 -3.84 9.63
CA GLU A 25 10.17 -4.52 10.92
C GLU A 25 8.90 -4.13 11.70
N GLU A 26 8.33 -5.05 12.45
CA GLU A 26 7.07 -4.82 13.19
C GLU A 26 7.13 -3.59 14.11
N LYS A 27 8.30 -3.31 14.71
CA LYS A 27 8.52 -2.15 15.58
C LYS A 27 8.44 -0.81 14.83
N ASP A 28 8.74 -0.80 13.53
CA ASP A 28 8.80 0.41 12.71
C ASP A 28 7.53 0.59 11.87
N PHE A 29 6.68 -0.45 11.77
CA PHE A 29 5.49 -0.44 10.92
C PHE A 29 4.56 0.74 11.19
N TYR A 30 4.27 1.03 12.47
CA TYR A 30 3.38 2.13 12.84
C TYR A 30 4.03 3.51 12.68
N ALA A 31 5.36 3.62 12.86
CA ALA A 31 6.07 4.86 12.61
C ALA A 31 6.05 5.20 11.11
N PHE A 32 6.37 4.21 10.26
CA PHE A 32 6.28 4.33 8.81
C PHE A 32 4.86 4.71 8.34
N TYR A 33 3.83 4.05 8.90
CA TYR A 33 2.44 4.40 8.64
C TYR A 33 2.11 5.86 9.01
N GLY A 34 2.54 6.30 10.20
CA GLY A 34 2.32 7.67 10.68
C GLY A 34 3.01 8.72 9.81
N GLU A 35 4.21 8.44 9.33
CA GLU A 35 4.93 9.31 8.39
C GLU A 35 4.16 9.47 7.09
N LEU A 36 3.66 8.37 6.51
CA LEU A 36 2.88 8.42 5.27
C LEU A 36 1.55 9.17 5.45
N LEU A 37 0.87 8.99 6.57
CA LEU A 37 -0.34 9.77 6.90
C LEU A 37 -0.07 11.27 6.95
N CYS A 38 1.09 11.69 7.44
CA CYS A 38 1.45 13.11 7.50
C CYS A 38 1.95 13.67 6.16
N ALA A 39 2.60 12.84 5.35
CA ALA A 39 3.26 13.26 4.12
C ALA A 39 2.34 13.29 2.89
N LEU A 40 1.29 12.48 2.87
CA LEU A 40 0.41 12.32 1.72
C LEU A 40 -0.82 13.23 1.79
N SER A 41 -1.32 13.65 0.62
CA SER A 41 -2.49 14.54 0.51
C SER A 41 -3.84 13.84 0.73
N LYS A 42 -3.83 12.50 0.87
CA LYS A 42 -5.00 11.66 1.08
C LYS A 42 -4.67 10.61 2.15
N PRO A 43 -5.68 10.10 2.89
CA PRO A 43 -5.49 8.97 3.79
C PRO A 43 -4.81 7.79 3.07
N VAL A 44 -4.03 7.00 3.79
CA VAL A 44 -3.31 5.84 3.24
C VAL A 44 -3.75 4.57 3.97
N ASP A 45 -4.01 3.53 3.20
CA ASP A 45 -4.28 2.18 3.69
C ASP A 45 -3.06 1.30 3.38
N ILE A 46 -2.43 0.76 4.43
CA ILE A 46 -1.19 -0.02 4.31
C ILE A 46 -1.44 -1.48 4.66
N ILE A 47 -0.96 -2.39 3.80
CA ILE A 47 -0.96 -3.82 4.07
C ILE A 47 0.47 -4.38 4.06
N ASP A 48 0.72 -5.34 4.94
CA ASP A 48 1.99 -6.07 5.00
C ASP A 48 1.95 -7.31 4.09
N LEU A 49 2.89 -7.36 3.14
CA LEU A 49 3.08 -8.43 2.17
C LEU A 49 3.83 -9.64 2.73
N SER A 50 4.39 -9.56 3.95
CA SER A 50 5.16 -10.66 4.57
C SER A 50 4.35 -11.95 4.73
N LYS A 51 3.02 -11.86 4.72
CA LYS A 51 2.09 -12.99 4.88
C LYS A 51 1.74 -13.62 3.54
N LYS A 52 1.53 -14.93 3.53
CA LYS A 52 1.00 -15.63 2.35
C LYS A 52 -0.51 -15.79 2.48
N THR A 53 -1.26 -14.95 1.77
CA THR A 53 -2.72 -15.01 1.71
C THR A 53 -3.21 -14.83 0.28
N ARG A 54 -4.42 -15.33 -0.02
CA ARG A 54 -5.08 -15.13 -1.33
C ARG A 54 -5.24 -13.65 -1.69
N PHE A 55 -5.40 -12.79 -0.69
CA PHE A 55 -5.49 -11.35 -0.89
C PHE A 55 -4.14 -10.76 -1.32
N ILE A 56 -3.05 -11.18 -0.68
CA ILE A 56 -1.70 -10.74 -1.05
C ILE A 56 -1.32 -11.24 -2.46
N GLU A 57 -1.68 -12.47 -2.82
CA GLU A 57 -1.51 -12.97 -4.19
C GLU A 57 -2.26 -12.11 -5.22
N LEU A 58 -3.47 -11.67 -4.90
CA LEU A 58 -4.26 -10.78 -5.76
C LEU A 58 -3.58 -9.41 -5.92
N VAL A 59 -3.14 -8.82 -4.80
CA VAL A 59 -2.45 -7.53 -4.78
C VAL A 59 -1.15 -7.58 -5.60
N LEU A 60 -0.35 -8.62 -5.46
CA LEU A 60 0.88 -8.79 -6.23
C LEU A 60 0.62 -9.01 -7.73
N ARG A 61 -0.52 -9.62 -8.08
CA ARG A 61 -0.89 -9.88 -9.48
C ARG A 61 -1.45 -8.64 -10.19
N GLU A 62 -2.25 -7.84 -9.50
CA GLU A 62 -3.02 -6.74 -10.10
C GLU A 62 -2.45 -5.35 -9.77
N GLY A 63 -1.63 -5.26 -8.73
CA GLY A 63 -1.01 -4.02 -8.29
C GLY A 63 0.14 -3.56 -9.20
N ILE A 64 0.47 -2.29 -9.08
CA ILE A 64 1.58 -1.66 -9.79
C ILE A 64 2.76 -1.52 -8.83
N PRO A 65 3.93 -2.13 -9.10
CA PRO A 65 5.11 -1.92 -8.28
C PRO A 65 5.55 -0.45 -8.34
N LEU A 66 5.67 0.15 -7.17
CA LEU A 66 6.26 1.47 -6.98
C LEU A 66 7.75 1.23 -6.70
N TYR A 67 8.59 1.64 -7.65
CA TYR A 67 10.03 1.38 -7.79
C TYR A 67 10.41 0.08 -8.50
N ALA A 68 11.37 0.21 -9.42
CA ALA A 68 12.05 -0.84 -10.18
C ALA A 68 13.51 -0.97 -9.70
#